data_AF-A0A1G4FME3-F1
#
_entry.id   AF-A0A1G4FME3-F1
#
_cell.length_a   1.000
_cell.length_b   1.000
_cell.length_c   1.000
_cell.angle_alpha   90.00
_cell.angle_beta   90.00
_cell.angle_gamma   90.00
#
_symmetry.space_group_name_H-M   'P 1'
#
loop_
_entity.id
_entity.type
_entity.pdbx_description
1 polymer ?
#
loop_
_entity_poly.entity_id
_entity_poly.type
_entity_poly.pdbx_seq_one_letter_code
_entity_poly.pdbx_strand_id
1 'polypeptide(L)'
;MILKQINIDDDIMVKNKIPILIEDKNWIKLFEDVDCIDIQKLKKKLEESLESERNLFKEIDDLQYRKSQIMKKILEVSNAVNNKEEFEEVDKLDDYKEEILSINERADELSLDSEAISKEIEEINFQLLKSTIEYGYNILKQEKERFNFLVEEIDRMREETKTLINEKYDHEERINGIYIFLHNMLGNDEIEKLDKRILDREG
;
A
#
# COMPACT_ATOMS: atom_id res chain seq x y z
N MET A 1 14.07 7.58 18.91
CA MET A 1 15.26 7.99 18.14
C MET A 1 14.73 8.70 16.89
N ILE A 2 14.89 10.01 16.79
CA ILE A 2 14.36 10.82 15.69
C ILE A 2 15.21 10.50 14.46
N LEU A 3 14.63 9.88 13.42
CA LEU A 3 15.35 9.79 12.16
C LEU A 3 15.49 11.18 11.58
N LYS A 4 16.68 11.48 11.09
CA LYS A 4 16.95 12.68 10.29
C LYS A 4 15.84 12.76 9.24
N GLN A 5 15.12 13.88 9.20
CA GLN A 5 14.12 14.18 8.18
C GLN A 5 14.68 13.73 6.82
N ILE A 6 14.01 12.77 6.20
CA ILE A 6 14.42 12.33 4.88
C ILE A 6 14.10 13.52 3.97
N ASN A 7 15.14 14.22 3.52
CA ASN A 7 15.00 15.38 2.66
C ASN A 7 14.78 14.86 1.24
N ILE A 8 13.51 14.61 0.92
CA ILE A 8 13.02 14.22 -0.39
C ILE A 8 12.78 15.54 -1.13
N ASP A 9 13.50 15.77 -2.23
CA ASP A 9 13.29 16.93 -3.11
C ASP A 9 11.86 16.88 -3.68
N ASP A 10 11.17 18.00 -3.84
CA ASP A 10 9.82 18.01 -4.43
C ASP A 10 9.83 17.51 -5.89
N ASP A 11 10.99 17.63 -6.54
CA ASP A 11 11.23 17.34 -7.96
C ASP A 11 11.19 15.83 -8.31
N ILE A 12 11.16 14.94 -7.32
CA ILE A 12 11.13 13.49 -7.59
C ILE A 12 9.76 13.00 -8.07
N MET A 13 8.69 13.72 -7.75
CA MET A 13 7.36 13.45 -8.32
C MET A 13 7.39 13.53 -9.85
N VAL A 14 7.90 14.65 -10.36
CA VAL A 14 7.95 14.95 -11.79
C VAL A 14 8.97 14.08 -12.51
N LYS A 15 10.16 13.86 -11.91
CA LYS A 15 11.22 13.04 -12.52
C LYS A 15 10.87 11.56 -12.61
N ASN A 16 10.21 11.00 -11.60
CA ASN A 16 9.92 9.57 -11.54
C ASN A 16 8.50 9.19 -11.98
N LYS A 17 7.66 10.16 -12.36
CA LYS A 17 6.26 9.93 -12.77
C LYS A 17 5.52 9.07 -11.75
N ILE A 18 5.61 9.48 -10.49
CA ILE A 18 5.03 8.71 -9.38
C ILE A 18 3.51 8.71 -9.55
N PRO A 19 2.86 7.53 -9.60
CA PRO A 19 1.42 7.46 -9.70
C PRO A 19 0.75 7.96 -8.42
N ILE A 20 -0.55 8.18 -8.47
CA ILE A 20 -1.36 8.43 -7.28
C ILE A 20 -1.26 7.19 -6.38
N LEU A 21 -0.67 7.34 -5.20
CA LEU A 21 -0.27 6.19 -4.37
C LEU A 21 -1.46 5.32 -3.94
N ILE A 22 -2.62 5.94 -3.73
CA ILE A 22 -3.85 5.25 -3.33
C ILE A 22 -4.50 4.44 -4.46
N GLU A 23 -4.04 4.61 -5.71
CA GLU A 23 -4.43 3.78 -6.85
C GLU A 23 -3.37 2.71 -7.19
N ASP A 24 -2.17 2.81 -6.61
CA ASP A 24 -1.09 1.87 -6.84
C ASP A 24 -1.30 0.56 -6.05
N LYS A 25 -1.44 -0.54 -6.78
CA LYS A 25 -1.70 -1.87 -6.20
C LYS A 25 -0.57 -2.38 -5.30
N ASN A 26 0.68 -1.99 -5.56
CA ASN A 26 1.80 -2.41 -4.74
C ASN A 26 1.83 -1.61 -3.45
N TRP A 27 1.59 -0.30 -3.53
CA TRP A 27 1.48 0.56 -2.36
C TRP A 27 0.36 0.08 -1.44
N ILE A 28 -0.84 -0.19 -1.99
CA ILE A 28 -1.96 -0.74 -1.21
C ILE A 28 -1.51 -2.03 -0.51
N LYS A 29 -1.00 -3.03 -1.23
CA LYS A 29 -0.61 -4.31 -0.62
C LYS A 29 0.44 -4.19 0.50
N LEU A 30 1.36 -3.23 0.39
CA LEU A 30 2.44 -3.04 1.36
C LEU A 30 2.03 -2.15 2.53
N PHE A 31 1.06 -1.26 2.33
CA PHE A 31 0.72 -0.21 3.28
C PHE A 31 -0.78 -0.15 3.67
N GLU A 32 -1.58 -1.18 3.34
CA GLU A 32 -3.01 -1.27 3.68
C GLU A 32 -3.26 -1.31 5.19
N ASP A 33 -2.49 -2.11 5.93
CA ASP A 33 -2.65 -2.32 7.38
C ASP A 33 -1.67 -1.50 8.23
N VAL A 34 -1.36 -0.28 7.79
CA VAL A 34 -0.35 0.55 8.45
C VAL A 34 -0.92 1.29 9.64
N ASP A 35 -0.31 1.09 10.81
CA ASP A 35 -0.66 1.77 12.08
C ASP A 35 -0.17 3.24 12.15
N CYS A 36 0.34 3.81 11.07
CA CYS A 36 0.76 5.20 11.03
C CYS A 36 -0.44 6.14 10.82
N ILE A 37 -0.80 6.86 11.87
CA ILE A 37 -1.89 7.85 11.87
C ILE A 37 -1.72 8.88 10.74
N ASP A 38 -0.49 9.32 10.47
CA ASP A 38 -0.22 10.33 9.44
C ASP A 38 -0.51 9.80 8.04
N ILE A 39 -0.10 8.56 7.75
CA ILE A 39 -0.40 7.88 6.47
C ILE A 39 -1.91 7.71 6.30
N GLN A 40 -2.61 7.27 7.35
CA GLN A 40 -4.07 7.10 7.30
C GLN A 40 -4.81 8.43 7.06
N LYS A 41 -4.38 9.52 7.72
CA LYS A 41 -4.94 10.85 7.51
C LYS A 41 -4.68 11.37 6.10
N LEU A 42 -3.45 11.24 5.61
CA LEU A 42 -3.08 11.68 4.26
C LEU A 42 -3.79 10.87 3.19
N LYS A 43 -3.93 9.55 3.38
CA LYS A 43 -4.74 8.66 2.52
C LYS A 43 -6.18 9.17 2.43
N LYS A 44 -6.83 9.39 3.58
CA LYS A 44 -8.21 9.88 3.61
C LYS A 44 -8.35 11.25 2.96
N LYS A 45 -7.41 12.17 3.23
CA LYS A 45 -7.41 13.50 2.60
C LYS A 45 -7.30 13.39 1.08
N LEU A 46 -6.43 12.50 0.59
CA LEU A 46 -6.26 12.26 -0.84
C LEU A 46 -7.52 11.66 -1.48
N GLU A 47 -8.19 10.72 -0.80
CA GLU A 47 -9.48 10.16 -1.24
C GLU A 47 -10.57 11.25 -1.33
N GLU A 48 -10.65 12.15 -0.35
CA GLU A 48 -11.59 13.28 -0.35
C GLU A 48 -11.31 14.28 -1.49
N SER A 49 -10.04 14.60 -1.76
CA SER A 49 -9.65 15.48 -2.87
C SER A 49 -9.96 14.85 -4.24
N LEU A 50 -9.71 13.54 -4.42
CA LEU A 50 -10.07 12.84 -5.66
C LEU A 50 -11.58 12.76 -5.89
N GLU A 51 -12.37 12.58 -4.83
CA GLU A 51 -13.83 12.60 -4.97
C GLU A 51 -14.33 14.00 -5.31
N SER A 52 -13.71 15.04 -4.76
CA SER A 52 -14.00 16.43 -5.09
C SER A 52 -13.66 16.73 -6.56
N GLU A 53 -12.51 16.26 -7.05
CA GLU A 53 -12.12 16.35 -8.46
C GLU A 53 -13.15 15.67 -9.39
N ARG A 54 -13.59 14.46 -9.04
CA ARG A 54 -14.64 13.75 -9.81
C ARG A 54 -15.95 14.51 -9.86
N ASN A 55 -16.34 15.15 -8.76
CA ASN A 55 -17.57 15.94 -8.71
C ASN A 55 -17.44 17.23 -9.53
N LEU A 56 -16.28 17.89 -9.52
CA LEU A 56 -16.00 19.02 -10.41
C LEU A 56 -16.09 18.61 -11.88
N PHE A 57 -15.50 17.48 -12.28
CA PHE A 57 -15.59 17.00 -13.66
C PHE A 57 -17.04 16.75 -14.10
N LYS A 58 -17.87 16.18 -13.22
CA LYS A 58 -19.31 16.02 -13.49
C LYS A 58 -20.01 17.38 -13.66
N GLU A 59 -19.70 18.35 -12.82
CA GLU A 59 -20.30 19.70 -12.92
C GLU A 59 -19.89 20.40 -14.22
N ILE A 60 -18.62 20.26 -14.63
CA ILE A 60 -18.12 20.78 -15.91
C ILE A 60 -18.85 20.11 -17.08
N ASP A 61 -19.00 18.79 -17.08
CA ASP A 61 -19.70 18.05 -18.12
C ASP A 61 -21.18 18.46 -18.22
N ASP A 62 -21.87 18.61 -17.08
CA ASP A 62 -23.27 19.04 -17.02
C ASP A 62 -23.44 20.47 -17.54
N LEU A 63 -22.52 21.38 -17.19
CA LEU A 63 -22.53 22.75 -17.71
C LEU A 63 -22.25 22.80 -19.22
N GLN A 64 -21.31 22.01 -19.72
CA GLN A 64 -21.05 21.91 -21.17
C GLN A 64 -22.26 21.35 -21.92
N TYR A 65 -22.92 20.33 -21.37
CA TYR A 65 -24.15 19.79 -21.93
C TYR A 65 -25.24 20.85 -21.98
N ARG A 66 -25.46 21.57 -20.87
CA ARG A 66 -26.48 22.64 -20.79
C ARG A 66 -26.18 23.78 -21.76
N LYS A 67 -24.91 24.20 -21.87
CA LYS A 67 -24.44 25.19 -22.85
C LYS A 67 -24.78 24.76 -24.28
N SER A 68 -24.55 23.48 -24.62
CA SER A 68 -24.88 22.92 -25.93
C SER A 68 -26.38 22.95 -26.22
N GLN A 69 -27.22 22.65 -25.22
CA GLN A 69 -28.67 22.71 -25.35
C GLN A 69 -29.17 24.14 -25.60
N ILE A 70 -28.64 25.13 -24.88
CA ILE A 70 -29.00 26.53 -25.06
C ILE A 70 -28.54 27.03 -26.44
N MET A 71 -27.33 26.68 -26.87
CA MET A 71 -26.85 27.02 -28.22
C MET A 71 -27.77 26.46 -29.32
N LYS A 72 -28.26 25.22 -29.18
CA LYS A 72 -29.23 24.65 -30.13
C LYS A 72 -30.53 25.45 -30.16
N LYS A 73 -31.07 25.82 -29.00
CA LYS A 73 -32.28 26.66 -28.91
C LYS A 73 -32.07 28.04 -29.54
N ILE A 74 -30.92 28.68 -29.32
CA ILE A 74 -30.57 29.95 -29.97
C ILE A 74 -30.57 29.80 -31.50
N LEU A 75 -29.97 28.72 -32.04
CA LEU A 75 -29.96 28.46 -33.48
C LEU A 75 -31.38 28.22 -34.04
N GLU A 76 -32.21 27.48 -33.31
CA GLU A 76 -33.61 27.23 -33.69
C GLU A 76 -34.43 28.54 -33.73
N VAL A 77 -34.35 29.34 -32.68
CA VAL A 77 -35.07 30.62 -32.58
C VAL A 77 -34.53 31.63 -33.59
N SER A 78 -33.22 31.73 -33.78
CA SER A 78 -32.62 32.61 -34.78
C SER A 78 -33.04 32.24 -36.21
N ASN A 79 -33.17 30.95 -36.52
CA ASN A 79 -33.71 30.48 -37.81
C ASN A 79 -35.21 30.78 -37.96
N ALA A 80 -36.00 30.72 -36.88
CA ALA A 80 -37.42 31.03 -36.90
C ALA A 80 -37.67 32.54 -37.12
N VAL A 81 -36.98 33.40 -36.37
CA VAL A 81 -37.04 34.87 -36.50
C VAL A 81 -36.66 35.33 -37.92
N ASN A 82 -35.61 34.76 -38.52
CA ASN A 82 -35.19 35.11 -39.89
C ASN A 82 -36.18 34.66 -40.98
N ASN A 83 -37.01 33.65 -40.73
CA ASN A 83 -37.91 33.07 -41.73
C ASN A 83 -39.38 33.46 -41.56
N LYS A 84 -39.81 33.99 -40.40
CA LYS A 84 -41.25 34.17 -40.07
C LYS A 84 -41.70 35.53 -39.52
N GLU A 85 -40.82 36.53 -39.36
CA GLU A 85 -41.18 37.88 -38.84
C GLU A 85 -41.99 37.85 -37.50
N GLU A 86 -41.75 36.87 -36.62
CA GLU A 86 -42.32 36.86 -35.26
C GLU A 86 -41.38 37.60 -34.28
N PHE A 87 -41.73 38.85 -33.97
CA PHE A 87 -40.94 39.74 -33.10
C PHE A 87 -40.96 39.34 -31.61
N GLU A 88 -41.89 38.49 -31.16
CA GLU A 88 -41.98 38.01 -29.76
C GLU A 88 -40.86 37.01 -29.38
N GLU A 89 -40.11 36.49 -30.36
CA GLU A 89 -39.02 35.55 -30.10
C GLU A 89 -37.65 36.21 -29.87
N VAL A 90 -37.56 37.53 -30.06
CA VAL A 90 -36.31 38.29 -29.89
C VAL A 90 -35.92 38.41 -28.41
N ASP A 91 -36.88 38.63 -27.51
CA ASP A 91 -36.61 38.72 -26.07
C ASP A 91 -36.05 37.40 -25.50
N LYS A 92 -36.48 36.25 -26.05
CA LYS A 92 -35.95 34.92 -25.66
C LYS A 92 -34.48 34.73 -26.06
N LEU A 93 -34.02 35.40 -27.12
CA LEU A 93 -32.61 35.34 -27.54
C LEU A 93 -31.71 36.08 -26.56
N ASP A 94 -32.18 37.19 -25.99
CA ASP A 94 -31.45 37.92 -24.95
C ASP A 94 -31.37 37.10 -23.66
N ASP A 95 -32.45 36.45 -23.23
CA ASP A 95 -32.44 35.51 -22.07
C ASP A 95 -31.43 34.38 -22.27
N TYR A 96 -31.41 33.74 -23.45
CA TYR A 96 -30.44 32.68 -23.74
C TYR A 96 -29.00 33.17 -23.81
N LYS A 97 -28.79 34.41 -24.23
CA LYS A 97 -27.47 35.04 -24.27
C LYS A 97 -26.96 35.32 -22.85
N GLU A 98 -27.82 35.83 -21.97
CA GLU A 98 -27.49 35.98 -20.54
C GLU A 98 -27.19 34.63 -19.88
N GLU A 99 -27.98 33.58 -20.17
CA GLU A 99 -27.73 32.24 -19.64
C GLU A 99 -26.37 31.68 -20.13
N ILE A 100 -26.00 31.90 -21.39
CA ILE A 100 -24.67 31.50 -21.90
C ILE A 100 -23.54 32.28 -21.22
N LEU A 101 -23.71 33.59 -20.98
CA LEU A 101 -22.71 34.39 -20.28
C LEU A 101 -22.49 33.87 -18.87
N SER A 102 -23.57 33.60 -18.13
CA SER A 102 -23.49 33.00 -16.79
C SER A 102 -22.82 31.62 -16.80
N ILE A 103 -23.11 30.78 -17.80
CA ILE A 103 -22.45 29.47 -17.95
C ILE A 103 -20.95 29.63 -18.24
N ASN A 104 -20.56 30.62 -19.03
CA ASN A 104 -19.13 30.86 -19.31
C ASN A 104 -18.39 31.33 -18.05
N GLU A 105 -18.97 32.27 -17.30
CA GLU A 105 -18.39 32.73 -16.02
C GLU A 105 -18.23 31.55 -15.05
N ARG A 106 -19.26 30.71 -14.92
CA ARG A 106 -19.18 29.51 -14.06
C ARG A 106 -18.14 28.50 -14.55
N ALA A 107 -17.98 28.34 -15.86
CA ALA A 107 -16.97 27.44 -16.44
C ALA A 107 -15.54 27.94 -16.17
N ASP A 108 -15.32 29.26 -16.18
CA ASP A 108 -14.03 29.86 -15.84
C ASP A 108 -13.70 29.64 -14.35
N GLU A 109 -14.68 29.80 -13.45
CA GLU A 109 -14.53 29.48 -12.02
C GLU A 109 -14.15 28.01 -11.81
N LEU A 110 -14.88 27.08 -12.42
CA LEU A 110 -14.61 25.65 -12.30
C LEU A 110 -13.25 25.24 -12.87
N SER A 111 -12.75 25.96 -13.88
CA SER A 111 -11.42 25.74 -14.43
C SER A 111 -10.33 26.11 -13.42
N LEU A 112 -10.51 27.22 -12.68
CA LEU A 112 -9.60 27.61 -11.59
C LEU A 112 -9.67 26.61 -10.42
N ASP A 113 -10.87 26.18 -10.05
CA ASP A 113 -11.08 25.19 -8.99
C ASP A 113 -10.43 23.84 -9.35
N SER A 114 -10.54 23.43 -10.62
CA SER A 114 -9.90 22.20 -11.13
C SER A 114 -8.37 22.28 -11.05
N GLU A 115 -7.77 23.42 -11.43
CA GLU A 115 -6.32 23.61 -11.31
C GLU A 115 -5.86 23.61 -9.84
N ALA A 116 -6.64 24.23 -8.95
CA ALA A 116 -6.37 24.25 -7.52
C ALA A 116 -6.43 22.85 -6.89
N ILE A 117 -7.47 22.07 -7.20
CA ILE A 117 -7.62 20.70 -6.70
C ILE A 117 -6.54 19.77 -7.27
N SER A 118 -6.17 19.93 -8.54
CA SER A 118 -5.08 19.16 -9.14
C SER A 118 -3.76 19.38 -8.38
N LYS A 119 -3.43 20.64 -8.05
CA LYS A 119 -2.24 20.98 -7.24
C LYS A 119 -2.34 20.42 -5.82
N GLU A 120 -3.51 20.51 -5.19
CA GLU A 120 -3.70 19.95 -3.86
C GLU A 120 -3.50 18.43 -3.85
N ILE A 121 -4.01 17.71 -4.85
CA ILE A 121 -3.82 16.27 -5.01
C ILE A 121 -2.33 15.93 -5.13
N GLU A 122 -1.57 16.66 -5.97
CA GLU A 122 -0.13 16.47 -6.11
C GLU A 122 0.62 16.69 -4.79
N GLU A 123 0.30 17.76 -4.06
CA GLU A 123 0.90 18.07 -2.76
C GLU A 123 0.59 17.01 -1.70
N ILE A 124 -0.67 16.58 -1.59
CA ILE A 124 -1.07 15.54 -0.63
C ILE A 124 -0.42 14.21 -0.99
N ASN A 125 -0.39 13.84 -2.28
CA ASN A 125 0.27 12.62 -2.74
C ASN A 125 1.78 12.65 -2.41
N PHE A 126 2.41 13.82 -2.45
CA PHE A 126 3.81 14.00 -2.09
C PHE A 126 4.07 13.87 -0.60
N GLN A 127 3.21 14.46 0.22
CA GLN A 127 3.27 14.28 1.66
C GLN A 127 3.06 12.80 2.03
N LEU A 128 2.10 12.14 1.39
CA LEU A 128 1.84 10.70 1.58
C LEU A 128 3.06 9.86 1.20
N LEU A 129 3.71 10.17 0.08
CA LEU A 129 4.95 9.51 -0.34
C LEU A 129 6.04 9.66 0.71
N LYS A 130 6.26 10.88 1.20
CA LYS A 130 7.29 11.16 2.21
C LYS A 130 7.05 10.37 3.49
N SER A 131 5.82 10.41 4.01
CA SER A 131 5.44 9.63 5.19
C SER A 131 5.57 8.13 4.96
N THR A 132 5.19 7.64 3.78
CA THR A 132 5.34 6.24 3.38
C THR A 132 6.82 5.82 3.38
N ILE A 133 7.70 6.64 2.82
CA ILE A 133 9.14 6.34 2.74
C ILE A 133 9.75 6.32 4.14
N GLU A 134 9.46 7.32 4.98
CA GLU A 134 9.94 7.37 6.36
C GLU A 134 9.49 6.14 7.16
N TYR A 135 8.22 5.76 7.02
CA TYR A 135 7.68 4.57 7.67
C TYR A 135 8.28 3.27 7.11
N GLY A 136 8.39 3.15 5.79
CA GLY A 136 8.95 1.99 5.10
C GLY A 136 10.41 1.74 5.47
N TYR A 137 11.25 2.78 5.55
CA TYR A 137 12.64 2.62 6.00
C TYR A 137 12.75 2.18 7.45
N ASN A 138 11.81 2.59 8.32
CA ASN A 138 11.77 2.13 9.70
C ASN A 138 11.45 0.64 9.80
N ILE A 139 10.44 0.18 9.07
CA ILE A 139 10.12 -1.25 8.98
C ILE A 139 11.33 -2.01 8.43
N LEU A 140 11.91 -1.57 7.31
CA LEU A 140 13.07 -2.24 6.71
C LEU A 140 14.23 -2.39 7.68
N LYS A 141 14.48 -1.37 8.50
CA LYS A 141 15.52 -1.43 9.53
C LYS A 141 15.19 -2.48 10.58
N GLN A 142 13.98 -2.47 11.13
CA GLN A 142 13.54 -3.42 12.17
C GLN A 142 13.54 -4.86 11.64
N GLU A 143 13.00 -5.07 10.44
CA GLU A 143 12.97 -6.38 9.78
C GLU A 143 14.39 -6.90 9.51
N LYS A 144 15.31 -6.04 9.07
CA LYS A 144 16.70 -6.43 8.84
C LYS A 144 17.43 -6.80 10.15
N GLU A 145 17.21 -6.04 11.22
CA GLU A 145 17.75 -6.35 12.55
C GLU A 145 17.22 -7.69 13.05
N ARG A 146 15.90 -7.91 12.94
CA ARG A 146 15.28 -9.18 13.33
C ARG A 146 15.75 -10.35 12.48
N PHE A 147 15.87 -10.17 11.17
CA PHE A 147 16.39 -11.16 10.24
C PHE A 147 17.81 -11.60 10.62
N ASN A 148 18.71 -10.64 10.84
CA ASN A 148 20.10 -10.95 11.22
C ASN A 148 20.15 -11.71 12.55
N PHE A 149 19.37 -11.28 13.55
CA PHE A 149 19.26 -12.00 14.82
C PHE A 149 18.81 -13.45 14.62
N LEU A 150 17.78 -13.68 13.78
CA LEU A 150 17.30 -15.04 13.50
C LEU A 150 18.35 -15.89 12.81
N VAL A 151 19.12 -15.33 11.87
CA VAL A 151 20.21 -16.04 11.19
C VAL A 151 21.27 -16.48 12.20
N GLU A 152 21.73 -15.56 13.05
CA GLU A 152 22.73 -15.86 14.09
C GLU A 152 22.22 -16.93 15.07
N GLU A 153 20.95 -16.83 15.47
CA GLU A 153 20.30 -17.79 16.37
C GLU A 153 20.23 -19.19 15.76
N ILE A 154 19.81 -19.28 14.48
CA ILE A 154 19.72 -20.54 13.75
C ILE A 154 21.10 -21.19 13.63
N ASP A 155 22.13 -20.41 13.32
CA ASP A 155 23.48 -20.95 13.16
C ASP A 155 24.06 -21.40 14.51
N ARG A 156 23.80 -20.69 15.60
CA ARG A 156 24.16 -21.15 16.95
C ARG A 156 23.48 -22.49 17.29
N MET A 157 22.16 -22.60 17.10
CA MET A 157 21.43 -23.84 17.38
C MET A 157 21.92 -25.00 16.52
N ARG A 158 22.37 -24.74 15.28
CA ARG A 158 22.98 -25.77 14.42
C ARG A 158 24.29 -26.29 14.99
N GLU A 159 25.17 -25.42 15.48
CA GLU A 159 26.44 -25.84 16.10
C GLU A 159 26.22 -26.60 17.42
N GLU A 160 25.28 -26.15 18.24
CA GLU A 160 24.86 -26.87 19.45
C GLU A 160 24.31 -28.26 19.10
N THR A 161 23.46 -28.34 18.08
CA THR A 161 22.90 -29.62 17.60
C THR A 161 24.00 -30.56 17.11
N LYS A 162 24.99 -30.06 16.37
CA LYS A 162 26.14 -30.87 15.94
C LYS A 162 26.92 -31.43 17.13
N THR A 163 27.11 -30.63 18.16
CA THR A 163 27.81 -31.05 19.39
C THR A 163 27.05 -32.17 20.09
N LEU A 164 25.74 -32.00 20.28
CA LEU A 164 24.87 -33.03 20.88
C LEU A 164 24.82 -34.32 20.05
N ILE A 165 24.86 -34.21 18.71
CA ILE A 165 24.93 -35.39 17.83
C ILE A 165 26.24 -36.16 18.06
N ASN A 166 27.37 -35.48 18.21
CA ASN A 166 28.64 -36.14 18.47
C ASN A 166 28.63 -36.81 19.86
N GLU A 167 28.17 -36.12 20.90
CA GLU A 167 28.04 -36.70 22.25
C GLU A 167 27.13 -37.94 22.25
N LYS A 168 26.03 -37.90 21.49
CA LYS A 168 25.16 -39.06 21.30
C LYS A 168 25.94 -40.25 20.72
N TYR A 169 26.72 -40.04 19.65
CA TYR A 169 27.50 -41.13 19.04
C TYR A 169 28.58 -41.68 20.00
N ASP A 170 29.29 -40.81 20.73
CA ASP A 170 30.29 -41.23 21.72
C ASP A 170 29.65 -42.12 22.81
N HIS A 171 28.44 -41.76 23.26
CA HIS A 171 27.68 -42.57 24.20
C HIS A 171 27.21 -43.90 23.60
N GLU A 172 26.72 -43.91 22.36
CA GLU A 172 26.33 -45.14 21.65
C GLU A 172 27.53 -46.10 21.50
N GLU A 173 28.70 -45.61 21.10
CA GLU A 173 29.92 -46.40 20.99
C GLU A 173 30.35 -46.97 22.35
N ARG A 174 30.31 -46.14 23.41
CA ARG A 174 30.68 -46.58 24.76
C ARG A 174 29.72 -47.64 25.29
N ILE A 175 28.41 -47.46 25.11
CA ILE A 175 27.39 -48.43 25.52
C ILE A 175 27.61 -49.75 24.80
N ASN A 176 27.78 -49.72 23.47
CA ASN A 176 28.01 -50.92 22.68
C ASN A 176 29.33 -51.61 23.07
N GLY A 177 30.40 -50.85 23.28
CA GLY A 177 31.69 -51.37 23.75
C GLY A 177 31.59 -52.07 25.11
N ILE A 178 30.85 -51.48 26.06
CA ILE A 178 30.59 -52.10 27.37
C ILE A 178 29.79 -53.39 27.19
N TYR A 179 28.74 -53.37 26.36
CA TYR A 179 27.90 -54.55 26.10
C TYR A 179 28.72 -55.71 25.52
N ILE A 180 29.52 -55.44 24.48
CA ILE A 180 30.43 -56.43 23.87
C ILE A 180 31.45 -56.95 24.89
N PHE A 181 32.03 -56.07 25.71
CA PHE A 181 32.99 -56.48 26.74
C PHE A 181 32.36 -57.43 27.77
N LEU A 182 31.19 -57.07 28.31
CA LEU A 182 30.46 -57.90 29.27
C LEU A 182 30.10 -59.24 28.64
N HIS A 183 29.64 -59.23 27.38
CA HIS A 183 29.26 -60.41 26.63
C HIS A 183 30.39 -61.41 26.47
N ASN A 184 31.56 -60.91 26.05
CA ASN A 184 32.76 -61.73 25.91
C ASN A 184 33.26 -62.30 27.25
N MET A 185 33.03 -61.60 28.37
CA MET A 185 33.52 -62.00 29.69
C MET A 185 32.61 -63.01 30.40
N LEU A 186 31.28 -62.83 30.30
CA LEU A 186 30.29 -63.61 31.05
C LEU A 186 29.65 -64.74 30.24
N GLY A 187 29.72 -64.66 28.90
CA GLY A 187 29.03 -65.58 28.00
C GLY A 187 27.56 -65.19 27.78
N ASN A 188 27.04 -65.61 26.62
CA ASN A 188 25.72 -65.26 26.10
C ASN A 188 24.58 -65.45 27.14
N ASP A 189 24.59 -66.59 27.84
CA ASP A 189 23.49 -67.01 28.71
C ASP A 189 23.39 -66.21 30.02
N GLU A 190 24.48 -65.62 30.51
CA GLU A 190 24.49 -64.84 31.76
C GLU A 190 24.09 -63.37 31.52
N ILE A 191 24.43 -62.80 30.36
CA ILE A 191 24.02 -61.44 29.96
C ILE A 191 22.52 -61.36 29.78
N GLU A 192 21.92 -62.33 29.09
CA GLU A 192 20.48 -62.32 28.81
C GLU A 192 19.64 -62.42 30.10
N LYS A 193 20.17 -63.08 31.14
CA LYS A 193 19.55 -63.10 32.48
C LYS A 193 19.70 -61.78 33.22
N LEU A 194 20.83 -61.08 33.05
CA LEU A 194 21.08 -59.78 33.66
C LEU A 194 20.23 -58.69 33.00
N ASP A 195 20.14 -58.66 31.68
CA ASP A 195 19.32 -57.71 30.92
C ASP A 195 17.85 -57.77 31.36
N LYS A 196 17.28 -58.98 31.49
CA LYS A 196 15.91 -59.18 32.01
C LYS A 196 15.72 -58.58 33.41
N ARG A 197 16.70 -58.73 34.31
CA ARG A 197 16.61 -58.19 35.68
C ARG A 197 16.77 -56.67 35.78
N ILE A 198 17.50 -56.06 34.86
CA ILE A 198 17.72 -54.61 34.84
C ILE A 198 16.51 -53.91 34.22
N LEU A 199 15.98 -54.42 33.10
CA LEU A 199 14.77 -53.90 32.47
C LEU A 199 13.54 -54.02 33.37
N ASP A 200 13.42 -55.11 34.14
CA ASP A 200 12.33 -55.30 35.12
C ASP A 200 12.43 -54.34 36.34
N ARG A 201 13.54 -53.63 36.55
CA ARG A 201 13.71 -52.66 37.66
C ARG A 201 13.47 -51.20 37.26
N GLU A 202 13.41 -50.90 35.97
CA GLU A 202 13.15 -49.55 35.46
C GLU A 202 11.67 -49.32 35.05
N GLY A 203 10.81 -50.34 35.18
CA GLY A 203 9.34 -50.24 35.04
C GLY A 203 8.63 -50.09 36.38
#